data_AF-A0A4S8PTL9-F1
#
_entry.id   AF-A0A4S8PTL9-F1
#
_cell.length_a   1.000
_cell.length_b   1.000
_cell.length_c   1.000
_cell.angle_alpha   90.00
_cell.angle_beta   90.00
_cell.angle_gamma   90.00
#
_symmetry.space_group_name_H-M   'P 1'
#
loop_
_entity.id
_entity.type
_entity.pdbx_description
1 polymer ?
#
loop_
_entity_poly.entity_id
_entity_poly.type
_entity_poly.pdbx_seq_one_letter_code
_entity_poly.pdbx_strand_id
1 'polypeptide(L)'
;MRPTTESTPPEHNSLERGRFSDGQRAFAVRASGEHAPDSFQVYANENAADIVVVVTGLNSDRPKAAWGSAWDTASLEWKRWFEDRAFMVFYNGRVPTIVRAPGGTVSGKASGTAERKIRF
;
A
#
# COMPACT_ATOMS: atom_id res chain seq x y z
N MET A 1 -5.82 12.82 -40.38
CA MET A 1 -6.00 11.48 -39.79
C MET A 1 -5.86 11.60 -38.29
N ARG A 2 -6.84 11.15 -37.51
CA ARG A 2 -6.81 11.12 -36.03
C ARG A 2 -6.90 9.64 -35.63
N PRO A 3 -5.92 9.03 -34.95
CA PRO A 3 -6.16 7.74 -34.30
C PRO A 3 -7.06 8.04 -33.09
N THR A 4 -8.36 7.72 -33.13
CA THR A 4 -8.98 6.45 -32.77
C THR A 4 -8.63 6.00 -31.35
N THR A 5 -9.56 6.30 -30.44
CA THR A 5 -9.94 5.54 -29.22
C THR A 5 -9.05 4.36 -28.84
N GLU A 6 -8.19 4.56 -27.83
CA GLU A 6 -7.79 3.46 -26.96
C GLU A 6 -8.65 3.56 -25.69
N SER A 7 -9.70 2.75 -25.65
CA SER A 7 -10.42 2.44 -24.43
C SER A 7 -9.48 1.64 -23.53
N THR A 8 -8.69 2.32 -22.70
CA THR A 8 -8.05 1.66 -21.56
C THR A 8 -9.18 1.12 -20.67
N PRO A 9 -9.18 -0.18 -20.29
CA PRO A 9 -10.15 -0.69 -19.33
C PRO A 9 -10.08 0.16 -18.05
N PRO A 10 -11.13 0.20 -17.20
CA PRO A 10 -11.01 0.82 -15.89
C PRO A 10 -9.95 0.06 -15.10
N GLU A 11 -8.70 0.50 -15.23
CA GLU A 11 -7.52 0.03 -14.52
C GLU A 11 -7.82 0.21 -13.03
N HIS A 12 -8.31 -0.85 -12.40
CA HIS A 12 -8.45 -0.93 -10.96
C HIS A 12 -7.06 -0.68 -10.37
N ASN A 13 -6.80 0.56 -9.97
CA ASN A 13 -5.71 0.93 -9.06
C ASN A 13 -4.29 0.50 -9.48
N SER A 14 -3.88 0.63 -10.75
CA SER A 14 -2.48 0.40 -11.16
C SER A 14 -1.46 1.27 -10.41
N LEU A 15 -1.92 2.34 -9.75
CA LEU A 15 -1.09 3.22 -8.90
C LEU A 15 -1.07 2.83 -7.41
N GLU A 16 -1.93 1.91 -6.96
CA GLU A 16 -1.91 1.44 -5.58
C GLU A 16 -0.67 0.57 -5.34
N ARG A 17 0.17 0.99 -4.40
CA ARG A 17 1.37 0.25 -4.00
C ARG A 17 1.06 -0.81 -2.95
N GLY A 18 0.00 -0.60 -2.17
CA GLY A 18 -0.46 -1.59 -1.21
C GLY A 18 -1.26 -0.95 -0.09
N ARG A 19 -1.42 -1.72 0.99
CA ARG A 19 -2.25 -1.33 2.12
C ARG A 19 -1.64 -1.73 3.46
N PHE A 20 -1.98 -0.98 4.49
CA PHE A 20 -1.66 -1.28 5.88
C PHE A 20 -2.85 -0.91 6.78
N SER A 21 -2.80 -1.31 8.04
CA SER A 21 -3.87 -1.03 9.01
C SER A 21 -3.26 -0.73 10.37
N ASP A 22 -3.91 0.15 11.13
CA ASP A 22 -3.64 0.39 12.55
C ASP A 22 -4.47 -0.55 13.46
N GLY A 23 -5.19 -1.52 12.89
CA GLY A 23 -6.09 -2.42 13.60
C GLY A 23 -7.50 -1.85 13.83
N GLN A 24 -7.73 -0.58 13.50
CA GLN A 24 -9.05 0.06 13.55
C GLN A 24 -9.55 0.46 12.16
N ARG A 25 -8.64 0.93 11.30
CA ARG A 25 -8.93 1.40 9.94
C ARG A 25 -7.93 0.78 8.97
N ALA A 26 -8.36 0.64 7.72
CA ALA A 26 -7.47 0.22 6.62
C ALA A 26 -7.00 1.45 5.85
N PHE A 27 -5.74 1.46 5.45
CA PHE A 27 -5.10 2.55 4.73
C PHE A 27 -4.52 2.02 3.42
N ALA A 28 -4.88 2.66 2.30
CA ALA A 28 -4.39 2.33 0.97
C ALA A 28 -3.39 3.38 0.51
N VAL A 29 -2.20 2.93 0.07
CA VAL A 29 -1.11 3.78 -0.42
C VAL A 29 -1.13 3.79 -1.94
N ARG A 30 -1.22 4.97 -2.53
CA ARG A 30 -1.25 5.19 -3.98
C ARG A 30 -0.17 6.15 -4.42
N ALA A 31 0.62 5.76 -5.40
CA ALA A 31 1.61 6.63 -6.02
C ALA A 31 0.96 7.66 -6.97
N SER A 32 1.63 8.78 -7.22
CA SER A 32 1.23 9.72 -8.28
C SER A 32 1.44 9.15 -9.69
N GLY A 33 2.41 8.24 -9.84
CA GLY A 33 2.76 7.61 -11.11
C GLY A 33 3.45 6.25 -10.96
N GLU A 34 3.53 5.52 -12.07
CA GLU A 34 4.15 4.20 -12.13
C GLU A 34 5.68 4.26 -12.12
N HIS A 35 6.25 5.17 -12.93
CA HIS A 35 7.70 5.39 -13.08
C HIS A 35 8.13 6.69 -12.38
N ALA A 36 9.08 6.59 -11.44
CA ALA A 36 9.62 7.70 -10.66
C ALA A 36 8.57 8.65 -10.02
N PRO A 37 7.60 8.12 -9.25
CA PRO A 37 6.61 8.94 -8.55
C PRO A 37 7.27 10.03 -7.70
N ASP A 38 6.84 11.27 -7.90
CA ASP A 38 7.25 12.44 -7.11
C ASP A 38 6.49 12.54 -5.77
N SER A 39 5.33 11.88 -5.70
CA SER A 39 4.42 11.93 -4.56
C SER A 39 3.63 10.63 -4.40
N PHE A 40 3.11 10.42 -3.19
CA PHE A 40 2.13 9.37 -2.91
C PHE A 40 1.07 9.89 -1.93
N GLN A 41 -0.10 9.28 -2.01
CA GLN A 41 -1.29 9.61 -1.24
C GLN A 41 -1.72 8.38 -0.45
N VAL A 42 -2.18 8.58 0.77
CA VAL A 42 -2.74 7.52 1.61
C VAL A 42 -4.18 7.86 1.95
N TYR A 43 -5.08 6.92 1.69
CA TYR A 43 -6.51 7.07 1.92
C TYR A 43 -7.01 6.08 2.96
N ALA A 44 -7.99 6.47 3.77
CA ALA A 44 -8.62 5.58 4.74
C ALA A 44 -9.83 4.84 4.16
N ASN A 45 -10.07 3.63 4.65
CA ASN A 45 -11.26 2.80 4.39
C ASN A 45 -11.57 2.60 2.89
N GLU A 46 -10.52 2.52 2.06
CA GLU A 46 -10.65 2.36 0.60
C GLU A 46 -11.43 3.50 -0.08
N ASN A 47 -11.68 4.60 0.64
CA ASN A 47 -12.37 5.76 0.13
C ASN A 47 -11.36 6.83 -0.28
N ALA A 48 -11.21 7.04 -1.59
CA ALA A 48 -10.30 8.04 -2.14
C ALA A 48 -10.64 9.49 -1.71
N ALA A 49 -11.84 9.75 -1.21
CA ALA A 49 -12.21 11.04 -0.65
C ALA A 49 -11.65 11.26 0.77
N ASP A 50 -11.28 10.19 1.49
CA ASP A 50 -10.79 10.24 2.87
C ASP A 50 -9.26 10.25 2.90
N ILE A 51 -8.67 11.36 2.43
CA ILE A 51 -7.22 11.54 2.36
C ILE A 51 -6.67 11.69 3.79
N VAL A 52 -5.77 10.79 4.17
CA VAL A 52 -5.07 10.83 5.46
C VAL A 52 -3.83 11.70 5.36
N VAL A 53 -2.98 11.40 4.38
CA VAL A 53 -1.74 12.15 4.14
C VAL A 53 -1.37 12.09 2.67
N VAL A 54 -0.80 13.19 2.18
CA VAL A 54 -0.14 13.29 0.88
C VAL A 54 1.32 13.61 1.14
N VAL A 55 2.20 12.71 0.70
CA VAL A 55 3.65 12.92 0.76
C VAL A 55 4.13 13.36 -0.61
N THR A 56 4.76 14.52 -0.69
CA THR A 56 5.28 15.11 -1.92
C THR A 56 6.78 15.34 -1.83
N GLY A 57 7.45 15.43 -2.98
CA GLY A 57 8.90 15.64 -3.02
C GLY A 57 9.70 14.39 -2.65
N LEU A 58 9.23 13.21 -3.04
CA LEU A 58 9.95 11.94 -2.86
C LEU A 58 11.31 11.92 -3.58
N ASN A 59 11.43 12.70 -4.65
CA ASN A 59 12.67 12.90 -5.40
C ASN A 59 13.49 14.10 -4.89
N SER A 60 13.14 14.69 -3.74
CA SER A 60 13.85 15.83 -3.14
C SER A 60 14.45 15.43 -1.78
N ASP A 61 15.52 16.11 -1.35
CA ASP A 61 16.18 15.85 -0.06
C ASP A 61 15.26 15.97 1.17
N ARG A 62 14.11 16.63 1.03
CA ARG A 62 13.14 16.86 2.11
C ARG A 62 11.72 16.62 1.62
N PRO A 63 11.18 15.39 1.78
CA PRO A 63 9.78 15.12 1.49
C PRO A 63 8.87 15.91 2.43
N LYS A 64 7.73 16.37 1.91
CA LYS A 64 6.71 17.12 2.66
C LYS A 64 5.46 16.27 2.81
N ALA A 65 5.08 16.00 4.06
CA ALA A 65 3.82 15.35 4.41
C ALA A 65 2.74 16.41 4.70
N ALA A 66 1.69 16.41 3.89
CA ALA A 66 0.49 17.20 4.08
C ALA A 66 -0.64 16.31 4.60
N TRP A 67 -1.09 16.55 5.83
CA TRP A 67 -2.13 15.76 6.48
C TRP A 67 -3.52 16.27 6.12
N GLY A 68 -4.48 15.36 5.95
CA GLY A 68 -5.88 15.73 5.82
C GLY A 68 -6.39 16.40 7.09
N SER A 69 -7.37 17.30 6.98
CA SER A 69 -7.85 18.10 8.12
C SER A 69 -8.39 17.24 9.27
N ALA A 70 -8.97 16.08 8.99
CA ALA A 70 -9.43 15.13 10.00
C ALA A 70 -8.29 14.44 10.78
N TRP A 71 -7.07 14.48 10.25
CA TRP A 71 -5.89 13.79 10.74
C TRP A 71 -4.80 14.75 11.22
N ASP A 72 -4.99 16.06 11.03
CA ASP A 72 -4.08 17.10 11.51
C ASP A 72 -3.98 17.12 13.05
N THR A 73 -5.05 16.75 13.76
CA THR A 73 -5.07 16.68 15.23
C THR A 73 -4.53 15.36 15.80
N ALA A 74 -4.14 14.41 14.94
CA ALA A 74 -3.57 13.15 15.39
C ALA A 74 -2.23 13.36 16.12
N SER A 75 -1.94 12.50 17.09
CA SER A 75 -0.72 12.56 17.89
C SER A 75 0.53 12.46 17.02
N LEU A 76 1.59 13.20 17.38
CA LEU A 76 2.85 13.21 16.64
C LEU A 76 3.47 11.80 16.53
N GLU A 77 3.36 10.99 17.58
CA GLU A 77 3.83 9.60 17.57
C GLU A 77 3.08 8.75 16.53
N TRP A 78 1.76 8.91 16.46
CA TRP A 78 0.94 8.21 15.46
C TRP A 78 1.29 8.66 14.05
N LYS A 79 1.44 9.98 13.83
CA LYS A 79 1.85 10.53 12.52
C LYS A 79 3.20 9.97 12.06
N ARG A 80 4.20 9.93 12.95
CA ARG A 80 5.52 9.35 12.66
C ARG A 80 5.44 7.86 12.32
N TRP A 81 4.70 7.08 13.11
CA TRP A 81 4.47 5.67 12.84
C TRP A 81 3.76 5.46 11.49
N PHE A 82 2.76 6.30 11.20
CA PHE A 82 1.98 6.23 9.97
C PHE A 82 2.84 6.55 8.74
N GLU A 83 3.68 7.58 8.81
CA GLU A 83 4.63 7.91 7.75
C GLU A 83 5.59 6.74 7.50
N ASP A 84 6.20 6.18 8.55
CA ASP A 84 7.10 5.02 8.43
C ASP A 84 6.43 3.83 7.73
N ARG A 85 5.19 3.50 8.13
CA ARG A 85 4.40 2.44 7.50
C ARG A 85 4.03 2.75 6.06
N ALA A 86 3.64 4.00 5.76
CA ALA A 86 3.31 4.43 4.42
C ALA A 86 4.52 4.35 3.49
N PHE A 87 5.68 4.84 3.92
CA PHE A 87 6.94 4.71 3.19
C PHE A 87 7.33 3.25 3.00
N MET A 88 7.23 2.43 4.05
CA MET A 88 7.53 1.00 3.97
C MET A 88 6.64 0.30 2.94
N VAL A 89 5.33 0.57 2.92
CA VAL A 89 4.40 0.01 1.91
C VAL A 89 4.66 0.60 0.54
N PHE A 90 4.99 1.87 0.42
CA PHE A 90 5.30 2.50 -0.86
C PHE A 90 6.53 1.87 -1.53
N TYR A 91 7.62 1.66 -0.78
CA TYR A 91 8.86 1.08 -1.30
C TYR A 91 8.81 -0.45 -1.42
N ASN A 92 8.15 -1.16 -0.51
CA ASN A 92 7.99 -2.62 -0.57
C ASN A 92 6.77 -3.07 -1.40
N GLY A 93 5.91 -2.14 -1.80
CA GLY A 93 4.65 -2.35 -2.49
C GLY A 93 4.76 -2.81 -3.94
N ARG A 94 5.95 -3.18 -4.42
CA ARG A 94 6.03 -4.14 -5.52
C ARG A 94 5.65 -5.50 -4.96
N VAL A 95 4.37 -5.66 -4.62
CA VAL A 95 3.78 -6.95 -4.33
C VAL A 95 4.12 -7.80 -5.55
N PRO A 96 4.82 -8.95 -5.38
CA PRO A 96 4.98 -9.88 -6.48
C PRO A 96 3.57 -10.11 -7.00
N THR A 97 3.36 -9.94 -8.30
CA THR A 97 2.13 -10.36 -8.94
C THR A 97 1.97 -11.81 -8.55
N ILE A 98 1.12 -12.10 -7.56
CA ILE A 98 0.57 -13.43 -7.41
C ILE A 98 -0.35 -13.51 -8.60
N VAL A 99 0.23 -13.86 -9.75
CA VAL A 99 -0.48 -14.45 -10.87
C VAL A 99 -1.20 -15.62 -10.23
N ARG A 100 -2.48 -15.41 -9.91
CA ARG A 100 -3.39 -16.49 -9.58
C ARG A 100 -3.59 -17.27 -10.87
N ALA A 101 -2.62 -18.11 -11.19
CA ALA A 101 -2.73 -19.07 -12.27
C ALA A 101 -3.96 -19.95 -11.96
N PRO A 102 -4.91 -20.11 -12.88
CA PRO A 102 -5.97 -21.09 -12.71
C PRO A 102 -5.35 -22.49 -12.87
N GLY A 103 -4.98 -23.10 -11.74
CA GLY A 103 -4.54 -24.48 -11.65
C GLY A 103 -3.05 -24.65 -11.40
N GLY A 104 -2.70 -25.31 -10.29
CA GLY A 104 -1.33 -25.75 -10.03
C GLY A 104 -0.96 -25.80 -8.56
N THR A 105 -1.46 -26.82 -7.86
CA THR A 105 -0.85 -27.52 -6.71
C THR A 105 0.16 -26.77 -5.85
N VAL A 106 -0.25 -26.43 -4.62
CA VAL A 106 0.69 -26.14 -3.53
C VAL A 106 1.44 -27.42 -3.16
N SER A 107 2.70 -27.51 -3.56
CA SER A 107 3.67 -28.47 -2.99
C SER A 107 4.80 -27.67 -2.37
N GLY A 108 4.79 -27.62 -1.05
CA GLY A 108 5.77 -26.94 -0.22
C GLY A 108 5.81 -27.58 1.16
N LYS A 109 6.26 -28.83 1.20
CA LYS A 109 6.75 -29.49 2.42
C LYS A 109 7.97 -28.73 2.95
N ALA A 110 7.97 -28.41 4.24
CA ALA A 110 8.99 -28.81 5.23
C ALA A 110 8.71 -28.02 6.52
N SER A 111 8.12 -28.66 7.53
CA SER A 111 8.82 -29.40 8.59
C SER A 111 9.13 -28.50 9.80
N GLY A 112 8.35 -28.71 10.85
CA GLY A 112 8.57 -28.13 12.17
C GLY A 112 7.59 -28.67 13.23
N THR A 113 7.14 -29.91 13.07
CA THR A 113 6.38 -30.64 14.10
C THR A 113 7.34 -31.12 15.18
N ALA A 114 7.18 -30.62 16.40
CA ALA A 114 7.50 -31.38 17.60
C ALA A 114 6.72 -30.83 18.81
N GLU A 115 5.38 -30.85 18.71
CA GLU A 115 4.55 -30.98 19.90
C GLU A 115 4.61 -32.46 20.30
N ARG A 116 5.35 -32.79 21.37
CA ARG A 116 5.29 -34.10 22.01
C ARG A 116 4.80 -33.89 23.44
N LYS A 117 3.49 -34.06 23.61
CA LYS A 117 2.84 -34.24 24.89
C LYS A 117 2.32 -35.68 24.98
N ILE A 118 2.49 -36.24 26.18
CA ILE A 118 1.75 -37.35 26.82
C ILE A 118 2.38 -38.77 26.73
N ARG A 119 2.65 -39.33 27.92
CA ARG A 119 2.13 -40.59 28.53
C ARG A 119 3.13 -41.06 29.60
N PHE A 120 2.80 -41.55 30.80
CA PHE A 120 1.55 -41.89 31.50
C PHE A 120 1.73 -41.55 32.98
#